data_AF-A0A7X5SCD4-F1
#
_entry.id   AF-A0A7X5SCD4-F1
#
_cell.length_a   1.000
_cell.length_b   1.000
_cell.length_c   1.000
_cell.angle_alpha   90.00
_cell.angle_beta   90.00
_cell.angle_gamma   90.00
#
_symmetry.space_group_name_H-M   'P 1'
#
loop_
_entity.id
_entity.type
_entity.pdbx_description
1 polymer ?
#
loop_
_entity_poly.entity_id
_entity_poly.type
_entity_poly.pdbx_seq_one_letter_code
_entity_poly.pdbx_strand_id
1 'polypeptide(L)'
;THLKSPWGIPANYREMEGSGVNTYKLVNDQGEAVLCKFHWIPKQGVRNLTSQQASEIQAKDVGHATRDLYDNIKAGNFPEWEFCVQIMPDGPNDHLSFDPLD
;
A
#
# COMPACT_ATOMS: atom_id res chain seq x y z
N THR A 1 -5.63 9.01 -11.72
CA THR A 1 -6.39 7.88 -12.32
C THR A 1 -6.73 6.79 -11.31
N HIS A 2 -5.81 6.42 -10.40
CA HIS A 2 -6.03 5.39 -9.37
C HIS A 2 -7.33 5.52 -8.56
N LEU A 3 -7.63 6.71 -8.02
CA LEU A 3 -8.80 6.93 -7.15
C LEU A 3 -10.15 6.62 -7.81
N LYS A 4 -10.27 6.73 -9.13
CA LYS A 4 -11.52 6.46 -9.87
C LYS A 4 -11.57 5.07 -10.50
N SER A 5 -10.56 4.24 -10.23
CA SER A 5 -10.57 2.81 -10.54
C SER A 5 -11.07 2.01 -9.32
N PRO A 6 -11.24 0.68 -9.41
CA PRO A 6 -11.57 -0.14 -8.23
C PRO A 6 -10.61 0.04 -7.05
N TRP A 7 -9.34 0.40 -7.30
CA TRP A 7 -8.35 0.71 -6.26
C TRP A 7 -8.73 1.89 -5.35
N GLY A 8 -9.71 2.70 -5.74
CA GLY A 8 -10.28 3.75 -4.90
C GLY A 8 -11.21 3.25 -3.80
N ILE A 9 -11.60 1.96 -3.83
CA ILE A 9 -12.47 1.36 -2.81
C ILE A 9 -11.90 -0.01 -2.39
N PRO A 10 -10.84 -0.04 -1.56
CA PRO A 10 -10.34 -1.28 -0.97
C PRO A 10 -11.44 -2.01 -0.20
N ALA A 11 -11.46 -3.34 -0.27
CA ALA A 11 -12.54 -4.12 0.34
C ALA A 11 -12.41 -4.31 1.85
N ASN A 12 -11.19 -4.24 2.37
CA ASN A 12 -10.83 -4.14 3.78
C ASN A 12 -9.37 -3.68 3.86
N TYR A 13 -8.83 -3.55 5.07
CA TYR A 13 -7.44 -3.14 5.25
C TYR A 13 -6.44 -4.26 4.96
N ARG A 14 -6.77 -5.52 5.25
CA ARG A 14 -5.86 -6.67 5.21
C ARG A 14 -5.49 -7.09 3.78
N GLU A 15 -6.33 -6.78 2.81
CA GLU A 15 -6.16 -7.10 1.39
C GLU A 15 -5.80 -5.84 0.57
N MET A 16 -5.13 -4.87 1.20
CA MET A 16 -4.73 -3.60 0.59
C MET A 16 -3.19 -3.48 0.55
N GLU A 17 -2.68 -3.00 -0.58
CA GLU A 17 -1.27 -2.60 -0.71
C GLU A 17 -1.00 -1.33 0.10
N GLY A 18 0.24 -1.20 0.59
CA GLY A 18 0.73 0.04 1.20
C GLY A 18 1.95 0.57 0.45
N SER A 19 2.10 1.90 0.43
CA SER A 19 3.27 2.55 -0.15
C SER A 19 3.70 3.75 0.68
N GLY A 20 5.00 4.03 0.71
CA GLY A 20 5.55 5.23 1.35
C GLY A 20 5.27 6.51 0.57
N VAL A 21 4.87 6.39 -0.71
CA VAL A 21 4.61 7.47 -1.67
C VAL A 21 5.85 8.33 -1.98
N ASN A 22 6.41 9.01 -0.98
CA ASN A 22 7.59 9.84 -1.12
C ASN A 22 8.86 9.03 -1.39
N THR A 23 9.86 9.70 -1.96
CA THR A 23 11.22 9.17 -2.08
C THR A 23 12.01 9.51 -0.83
N TYR A 24 12.63 8.50 -0.24
CA TYR A 24 13.46 8.61 0.97
C TYR A 24 14.93 8.33 0.62
N LYS A 25 15.81 8.49 1.61
CA LYS A 25 17.20 8.02 1.55
C LYS A 25 17.46 6.97 2.62
N LEU A 26 18.12 5.88 2.24
CA LEU A 26 18.75 4.93 3.16
C LEU A 26 20.23 5.26 3.24
N VAL A 27 20.78 5.35 4.45
CA VAL A 27 22.18 5.72 4.70
C VAL A 27 22.89 4.57 5.41
N ASN A 28 24.01 4.11 4.86
CA ASN A 28 24.82 3.05 5.47
C ASN A 28 25.79 3.61 6.55
N ASP A 29 26.56 2.73 7.18
CA ASP A 29 27.54 3.08 8.22
C ASP A 29 28.75 3.87 7.70
N GLN A 30 28.96 3.93 6.38
CA GLN A 30 29.93 4.80 5.72
C GLN A 30 29.36 6.20 5.39
N GLY A 31 28.07 6.44 5.62
CA GLY A 31 27.40 7.70 5.28
C GLY A 31 26.99 7.81 3.80
N GLU A 32 27.08 6.73 3.03
CA GLU A 32 26.63 6.68 1.63
C GLU A 32 25.11 6.52 1.59
N ALA A 33 24.47 7.24 0.66
CA ALA A 33 23.01 7.27 0.55
C ALA A 33 22.51 6.69 -0.78
N VAL A 34 21.39 5.98 -0.73
CA VAL A 34 20.60 5.57 -1.90
C VAL A 34 19.17 6.08 -1.77
N LEU A 35 18.55 6.45 -2.89
CA LEU A 35 17.12 6.75 -2.94
C LEU A 35 16.31 5.48 -2.77
N CYS A 36 15.16 5.57 -2.10
CA CYS A 36 14.24 4.44 -1.98
C CYS A 36 12.76 4.81 -1.95
N LYS A 37 11.93 3.84 -2.34
CA LYS A 37 10.47 3.81 -2.11
C LYS A 37 10.13 2.56 -1.30
N PHE A 38 9.21 2.71 -0.35
CA PHE A 38 8.73 1.63 0.52
C PHE A 38 7.40 1.06 0.03
N HIS A 39 7.25 -0.27 0.12
CA HIS A 39 6.08 -1.01 -0.32
C HIS A 39 5.68 -2.06 0.71
N TRP A 40 4.37 -2.26 0.88
CA TRP A 40 3.78 -3.29 1.72
C TRP A 40 2.87 -4.15 0.87
N ILE A 41 3.28 -5.41 0.63
CA ILE A 41 2.53 -6.34 -0.23
C ILE A 41 1.71 -7.28 0.67
N PRO A 42 0.37 -7.25 0.63
CA PRO A 42 -0.46 -8.08 1.50
C PRO A 42 -0.30 -9.56 1.14
N LYS A 43 0.04 -10.39 2.13
CA LYS A 43 0.13 -11.85 1.93
C LYS A 43 -1.26 -12.49 1.73
N GLN A 44 -2.33 -11.77 2.10
CA GLN A 44 -3.73 -12.15 1.89
C GLN A 44 -4.19 -11.96 0.43
N GLY A 45 -3.37 -11.34 -0.42
CA GLY A 45 -3.77 -10.89 -1.76
C GLY A 45 -4.42 -9.51 -1.74
N VAL A 46 -4.85 -9.05 -2.91
CA VAL A 46 -5.48 -7.74 -3.09
C VAL A 46 -6.93 -7.88 -3.49
N ARG A 47 -7.83 -7.14 -2.82
CA ARG A 47 -9.25 -7.13 -3.16
C ARG A 47 -9.87 -5.74 -3.03
N ASN A 48 -10.58 -5.36 -4.09
CA ASN A 48 -11.27 -4.08 -4.22
C ASN A 48 -12.77 -4.30 -4.42
N LEU A 49 -13.55 -3.27 -4.12
CA LEU A 49 -15.00 -3.25 -4.32
C LEU A 49 -15.36 -2.43 -5.56
N THR A 50 -16.40 -2.87 -6.25
CA THR A 50 -17.13 -1.99 -7.16
C THR A 50 -17.98 -1.00 -6.36
N SER A 51 -18.34 0.14 -6.97
CA SER A 51 -19.24 1.11 -6.33
C SER A 51 -20.58 0.49 -5.91
N GLN A 52 -21.08 -0.51 -6.67
CA GLN A 52 -22.30 -1.22 -6.33
C GLN A 52 -22.13 -2.05 -5.06
N GLN A 53 -21.07 -2.86 -4.96
CA GLN A 53 -20.76 -3.65 -3.77
C GLN A 53 -20.57 -2.76 -2.54
N ALA A 54 -19.86 -1.64 -2.71
CA ALA A 54 -19.65 -0.67 -1.64
C ALA A 54 -20.97 -0.06 -1.15
N SER A 55 -21.89 0.28 -2.06
CA SER A 55 -23.22 0.80 -1.71
C SER A 55 -24.06 -0.22 -0.92
N GLU A 56 -24.04 -1.48 -1.35
CA GLU A 56 -24.76 -2.58 -0.68
C GLU A 56 -24.22 -2.86 0.73
N ILE A 57 -22.90 -2.78 0.92
CA ILE A 57 -22.26 -2.92 2.24
C ILE A 57 -22.59 -1.71 3.12
N GLN A 58 -22.44 -0.49 2.59
CA GLN A 58 -22.67 0.75 3.35
C GLN A 58 -24.09 0.84 3.90
N ALA A 59 -25.08 0.30 3.19
CA ALA A 59 -26.46 0.24 3.65
C ALA A 59 -26.67 -0.61 4.92
N LYS A 60 -25.70 -1.48 5.27
CA LYS A 60 -25.80 -2.46 6.36
C LYS A 60 -24.73 -2.25 7.45
N ASP A 61 -23.50 -1.95 7.05
CA ASP A 61 -22.36 -1.83 7.95
C ASP A 61 -21.35 -0.78 7.46
N VAL A 62 -21.40 0.40 8.07
CA VAL A 62 -20.43 1.47 7.83
C VAL A 62 -19.07 1.22 8.50
N GLY A 63 -18.97 0.20 9.35
CA GLY A 63 -17.74 -0.20 10.05
C GLY A 63 -17.07 -1.46 9.51
N HIS A 64 -17.47 -1.94 8.32
CA HIS A 64 -17.10 -3.27 7.81
C HIS A 64 -15.58 -3.52 7.78
N ALA A 65 -14.75 -2.56 7.35
CA ALA A 65 -13.30 -2.74 7.25
C ALA A 65 -12.62 -2.84 8.63
N THR A 66 -13.08 -2.06 9.61
CA THR A 66 -12.61 -2.14 11.00
C THR A 66 -13.02 -3.47 11.63
N ARG A 67 -14.27 -3.89 11.41
CA ARG A 67 -14.79 -5.17 11.90
C ARG A 67 -14.02 -6.34 11.30
N ASP A 68 -13.77 -6.35 9.99
CA ASP A 68 -12.96 -7.36 9.31
C ASP A 68 -11.59 -7.51 9.97
N LEU A 69 -10.88 -6.40 10.22
CA LEU A 69 -9.56 -6.45 10.87
C LEU A 69 -9.65 -7.01 12.29
N TYR A 70 -10.58 -6.50 13.10
CA TYR A 70 -10.75 -6.92 14.49
C TYR A 70 -11.11 -8.41 14.61
N ASP A 71 -12.10 -8.86 13.85
CA ASP A 71 -12.59 -10.24 13.92
C ASP A 71 -11.52 -11.24 13.44
N ASN A 72 -10.73 -10.89 12.42
CA ASN A 72 -9.63 -11.74 11.96
C ASN A 72 -8.51 -11.87 12.99
N ILE A 73 -8.08 -10.75 13.60
CA ILE A 73 -7.08 -10.80 14.68
C ILE A 73 -7.59 -11.61 15.86
N LYS A 74 -8.85 -11.40 16.26
CA LYS A 74 -9.49 -12.14 17.35
C LYS A 74 -9.58 -13.65 17.06
N ALA A 75 -9.75 -14.03 15.80
CA ALA A 75 -9.79 -15.43 15.36
C ALA A 75 -8.40 -16.07 15.15
N GLY A 76 -7.31 -15.32 15.35
CA GLY A 76 -5.94 -15.81 15.09
C GLY A 76 -5.51 -15.74 13.62
N ASN A 77 -6.33 -15.16 12.74
CA ASN A 77 -6.01 -14.91 11.34
C ASN A 77 -5.25 -13.59 11.20
N PHE A 78 -4.02 -13.54 11.71
CA PHE A 78 -3.23 -12.31 11.71
C PHE A 78 -2.90 -11.88 10.27
N PRO A 79 -3.20 -10.63 9.88
CA PRO A 79 -2.80 -10.13 8.57
C PRO A 79 -1.30 -9.88 8.51
N GLU A 80 -0.71 -10.23 7.38
CA GLU A 80 0.71 -10.04 7.12
C GLU A 80 0.94 -9.25 5.83
N TRP A 81 2.03 -8.50 5.82
CA TRP A 81 2.52 -7.80 4.64
C TRP A 81 4.01 -8.02 4.50
N GLU A 82 4.45 -8.25 3.28
CA GLU A 82 5.87 -8.23 2.94
C GLU A 82 6.34 -6.78 2.77
N PHE A 83 7.37 -6.40 3.53
CA PHE A 83 8.01 -5.11 3.36
C PHE A 83 9.05 -5.19 2.24
N CYS A 84 8.82 -4.45 1.16
CA CYS A 84 9.69 -4.41 0.00
C CYS A 84 10.28 -3.00 -0.16
N VAL A 85 11.52 -2.93 -0.64
CA VAL A 85 12.23 -1.67 -0.89
C VAL A 85 12.68 -1.65 -2.34
N GLN A 86 12.29 -0.60 -3.07
CA GLN A 86 12.89 -0.27 -4.36
C GLN A 86 14.07 0.67 -4.09
N ILE A 87 15.26 0.34 -4.61
CA ILE A 87 16.51 1.06 -4.36
C ILE A 87 17.02 1.65 -5.67
N MET A 88 17.51 2.89 -5.60
CA MET A 88 18.06 3.62 -6.74
C MET A 88 19.30 4.43 -6.29
N PRO A 89 20.40 4.45 -7.06
CA PRO A 89 21.55 5.30 -6.76
C PRO A 89 21.18 6.79 -6.69
N ASP A 90 21.83 7.54 -5.80
CA ASP A 90 21.68 8.98 -5.69
C ASP A 90 22.59 9.69 -6.71
N GLY A 91 22.02 10.35 -7.71
CA GLY A 91 22.78 10.98 -8.80
C GLY A 91 21.90 11.50 -9.95
N PRO A 92 22.51 12.00 -11.06
CA PRO A 92 21.77 12.47 -12.22
C PRO A 92 20.93 11.37 -12.87
N ASN A 93 19.67 11.70 -13.19
CA ASN A 93 18.68 10.73 -13.68
C ASN A 93 18.14 11.08 -15.07
N ASP A 94 18.99 11.68 -15.91
CA ASP A 94 18.64 12.18 -17.25
C ASP A 94 18.13 11.09 -18.22
N HIS A 95 18.30 9.81 -17.84
CA HIS A 95 17.78 8.65 -18.56
C HIS A 95 16.30 8.37 -18.26
N LEU A 96 15.71 9.01 -17.24
CA LEU A 96 14.30 8.89 -16.88
C LEU A 96 13.48 10.01 -17.53
N SER A 97 12.25 9.68 -17.91
CA SER A 97 11.28 10.66 -18.40
C SER A 97 10.55 11.43 -17.28
N PHE A 98 10.93 11.21 -16.02
CA PHE A 98 10.30 11.79 -14.83
C PHE A 98 11.36 12.05 -13.74
N ASP A 99 11.04 12.94 -12.80
CA ASP A 99 11.90 13.18 -11.63
C ASP A 99 11.60 12.13 -10.56
N PRO A 100 12.59 11.33 -10.08
CA PRO A 100 12.36 10.34 -9.03
C PRO A 100 11.98 10.95 -7.67
N LEU A 101 11.99 12.27 -7.51
CA LEU A 101 11.50 12.98 -6.33
C LEU A 101 10.03 13.44 -6.44
N ASP A 102 9.40 13.24 -7.60
CA ASP A 102 7.94 13.39 -7.82
C ASP A 102 7.17 12.17 -7.25
#